data_AF-A0AAN7WNM5-F1
#
_entry.id   AF-A0AAN7WNM5-F1
#
_cell.length_a   1.000
_cell.length_b   1.000
_cell.length_c   1.000
_cell.angle_alpha   90.00
_cell.angle_beta   90.00
_cell.angle_gamma   90.00
#
_symmetry.space_group_name_H-M   'P 1'
#
loop_
_entity.id
_entity.type
_entity.pdbx_description
1 polymer ?
#
loop_
_entity_poly.entity_id
_entity_poly.type
_entity_poly.pdbx_seq_one_letter_code
_entity_poly.pdbx_strand_id
1 'polypeptide(L)'
;MTDRLTQLQICLDQVMEQFCATLNYIDKNHDFEPANEFETKMTDKHATVAPSEEFTNTIDELSTDIILKTRQIIKLIDSLPGVDVSADEQLYKIDSLQKSLIEVEKKKIEAIRKKESLLNEVDGLITTFVSGLTEAAQSSGYGNNYDCNQGSVENKTEKTRIKPEPTHNEIKTEQELSKDSNEVSI
;
A
#
# COMPACT_ATOMS: atom_id res chain seq x y z
N MET A 1 2.97 1.19 2.58
CA MET A 1 3.32 1.42 1.16
C MET A 1 4.69 0.79 0.94
N THR A 2 4.73 -0.54 0.85
CA THR A 2 5.94 -1.39 0.78
C THR A 2 6.41 -1.59 -0.68
N ASP A 3 5.81 -0.84 -1.59
CA ASP A 3 5.94 -0.99 -3.04
C ASP A 3 7.32 -0.58 -3.58
N ARG A 4 8.17 0.06 -2.77
CA ARG A 4 9.54 0.45 -3.19
C ARG A 4 10.46 -0.74 -3.42
N LEU A 5 10.32 -1.79 -2.62
CA LEU A 5 11.09 -3.02 -2.81
C LEU A 5 10.64 -3.75 -4.09
N THR A 6 9.34 -3.82 -4.35
CA THR A 6 8.79 -4.38 -5.59
C THR A 6 9.22 -3.56 -6.81
N GLN A 7 9.17 -2.23 -6.74
CA GLN A 7 9.66 -1.35 -7.81
C GLN A 7 11.16 -1.55 -8.10
N LEU A 8 11.98 -1.76 -7.06
CA LEU A 8 13.40 -2.04 -7.22
C LEU A 8 13.63 -3.37 -7.97
N GLN A 9 12.86 -4.40 -7.63
CA GLN A 9 12.91 -5.71 -8.31
C GLN A 9 12.54 -5.56 -9.80
N ILE A 10 11.44 -4.87 -10.10
CA ILE A 10 11.02 -4.61 -11.49
C ILE A 10 12.09 -3.82 -12.26
N CYS A 11 12.71 -2.81 -11.63
CA CYS A 11 13.78 -2.05 -12.29
C CYS A 11 15.02 -2.91 -12.57
N LEU A 12 15.37 -3.82 -11.67
CA LEU A 12 16.49 -4.74 -11.89
C LEU A 12 16.20 -5.71 -13.04
N ASP A 13 14.99 -6.26 -13.11
CA ASP A 13 14.57 -7.14 -14.19
C ASP A 13 14.61 -6.42 -15.55
N GLN A 14 14.12 -5.18 -15.60
CA GLN A 14 14.19 -4.34 -16.80
C GLN A 14 15.63 -4.09 -17.27
N VAL A 15 16.55 -3.84 -16.34
CA VAL A 15 17.97 -3.66 -16.68
C VAL A 15 18.57 -4.95 -17.25
N MET A 16 18.22 -6.12 -16.69
CA MET A 16 18.67 -7.41 -17.21
C MET A 16 18.15 -7.66 -18.64
N GLU A 17 16.89 -7.35 -18.90
CA GLU A 17 16.31 -7.42 -20.25
C GLU A 17 17.04 -6.50 -21.23
N GLN A 18 17.34 -5.26 -20.80
CA GLN A 18 18.07 -4.29 -21.62
C GLN A 18 19.50 -4.74 -21.92
N PHE A 19 20.20 -5.37 -20.96
CA PHE A 19 21.51 -5.96 -21.21
C PHE A 19 21.44 -7.05 -22.28
N CYS A 20 20.49 -7.99 -22.15
CA CYS A 20 20.30 -9.03 -23.14
C CYS A 20 19.93 -8.47 -24.52
N ALA A 21 19.03 -7.49 -24.58
CA ALA A 21 18.64 -6.85 -25.83
C ALA A 21 19.82 -6.13 -26.50
N THR A 22 20.63 -5.41 -25.72
CA THR A 22 21.81 -4.68 -26.20
C THR A 22 22.87 -5.64 -26.74
N LEU A 23 23.18 -6.71 -26.00
CA LEU A 23 24.14 -7.73 -26.47
C LEU A 23 23.64 -8.44 -27.74
N ASN A 24 22.35 -8.78 -27.80
CA ASN A 24 21.75 -9.37 -29.00
C ASN A 24 21.78 -8.42 -30.20
N TYR A 25 21.62 -7.12 -29.97
CA TYR A 25 21.71 -6.10 -31.02
C TYR A 25 23.15 -6.01 -31.55
N ILE A 26 24.14 -5.95 -30.66
CA ILE A 26 25.56 -5.93 -31.04
C ILE A 26 25.91 -7.20 -31.84
N ASP A 27 25.56 -8.38 -31.32
CA ASP A 27 25.89 -9.66 -31.96
C ASP A 27 25.34 -9.76 -33.39
N LYS A 28 24.10 -9.31 -33.62
CA LYS A 28 23.42 -9.45 -34.91
C LYS A 28 23.71 -8.35 -35.93
N ASN A 29 24.05 -7.14 -35.47
CA ASN A 29 24.15 -5.96 -36.33
C ASN A 29 25.57 -5.40 -36.45
N HIS A 30 26.56 -6.00 -35.78
CA HIS A 30 27.95 -5.58 -35.93
C HIS A 30 28.43 -5.75 -37.37
N ASP A 31 29.31 -4.85 -37.77
CA ASP A 31 29.94 -4.85 -39.07
C ASP A 31 31.27 -5.63 -39.03
N PHE A 32 31.70 -6.16 -40.18
CA PHE A 32 33.00 -6.82 -40.30
C PHE A 32 34.09 -5.78 -40.53
N GLU A 33 35.07 -5.73 -39.63
CA GLU A 33 36.24 -4.87 -39.79
C GLU A 33 37.43 -5.68 -40.34
N PRO A 34 38.12 -5.18 -41.40
CA PRO A 34 39.31 -5.85 -41.92
C PRO A 34 40.46 -5.74 -40.91
N ALA A 35 41.27 -6.81 -40.78
CA ALA A 35 42.38 -6.82 -39.84
C ALA A 35 43.56 -5.93 -40.30
N ASN A 36 43.68 -5.68 -41.60
CA ASN A 36 44.69 -4.81 -42.21
C ASN A 36 44.06 -3.95 -43.32
N GLU A 37 44.60 -2.75 -43.57
CA GLU A 37 44.13 -1.82 -44.62
C GLU A 37 44.18 -2.39 -46.06
N PHE A 38 44.99 -3.44 -46.28
CA PHE A 38 45.13 -4.10 -47.58
C PHE A 38 44.16 -5.27 -47.78
N GLU A 39 43.35 -5.60 -46.77
CA GLU A 39 42.42 -6.71 -46.81
C GLU A 39 41.01 -6.24 -47.19
N THR A 40 40.39 -6.94 -48.12
CA THR A 40 39.00 -6.66 -48.51
C THR A 40 38.07 -7.07 -47.38
N LYS A 41 37.25 -6.13 -46.92
CA LYS A 41 36.20 -6.37 -45.94
C LYS A 41 35.32 -7.56 -46.37
N MET A 42 35.18 -8.55 -45.48
CA MET A 42 34.23 -9.64 -45.69
C MET A 42 32.81 -9.09 -45.64
N THR A 43 31.96 -9.56 -46.56
CA THR A 43 30.53 -9.25 -46.55
C THR A 43 29.76 -10.55 -46.71
N ASP A 44 28.92 -10.87 -45.74
CA ASP A 44 27.98 -11.97 -45.82
C ASP A 44 26.62 -11.44 -46.32
N LYS A 45 26.03 -12.12 -47.30
CA LYS A 45 24.71 -11.80 -47.85
C LYS A 45 23.56 -12.11 -46.87
N HIS A 46 23.82 -12.94 -45.87
CA HIS A 46 22.86 -13.27 -44.82
C HIS A 46 23.06 -12.42 -43.54
N ALA A 47 24.14 -11.66 -43.43
CA ALA A 47 24.37 -10.78 -42.29
C ALA A 47 23.47 -9.54 -42.39
N THR A 48 22.81 -9.21 -41.29
CA THR A 48 21.98 -8.00 -41.16
C THR A 48 22.84 -6.90 -40.57
N VAL A 49 23.77 -6.37 -41.36
CA VAL A 49 24.70 -5.31 -40.90
C VAL A 49 23.98 -3.96 -40.93
N ALA A 50 23.95 -3.27 -39.79
CA ALA A 50 23.43 -1.91 -39.72
C ALA A 50 24.50 -0.91 -40.24
N PRO A 51 24.08 0.23 -40.83
CA PRO A 51 25.02 1.31 -41.16
C PRO A 51 25.80 1.76 -39.92
N SER A 52 27.12 1.98 -40.05
CA SER A 52 28.00 2.33 -38.92
C SER A 52 27.50 3.51 -38.07
N GLU A 53 26.94 4.54 -38.70
CA GLU A 53 26.34 5.69 -38.01
C GLU A 53 25.10 5.31 -37.20
N GLU A 54 24.18 4.54 -37.80
CA GLU A 54 22.95 4.07 -37.13
C GLU A 54 23.28 3.10 -35.99
N PHE A 55 24.25 2.20 -36.19
CA PHE A 55 24.74 1.29 -35.17
C PHE A 55 25.29 2.06 -33.98
N THR A 56 26.19 3.02 -34.21
CA THR A 56 26.80 3.83 -33.14
C THR A 56 25.75 4.61 -32.36
N ASN A 57 24.81 5.27 -33.07
CA ASN A 57 23.72 6.02 -32.44
C ASN A 57 22.83 5.10 -31.57
N THR A 58 22.54 3.89 -32.05
CA THR A 58 21.72 2.92 -31.31
C THR A 58 22.44 2.41 -30.06
N ILE A 59 23.75 2.15 -30.14
CA ILE A 59 24.57 1.77 -28.98
C ILE A 59 24.62 2.88 -27.94
N ASP A 60 24.75 4.14 -28.38
CA ASP A 60 24.75 5.29 -27.48
C ASP A 60 23.40 5.47 -26.76
N GLU A 61 22.28 5.27 -27.48
CA GLU A 61 20.93 5.31 -26.89
C GLU A 61 20.74 4.20 -25.85
N LEU A 62 21.05 2.94 -26.21
CA LEU A 62 20.94 1.78 -25.32
C LEU A 62 21.82 1.93 -24.08
N SER A 63 23.07 2.40 -24.27
CA SER A 63 24.01 2.64 -23.18
C SER A 63 23.52 3.75 -22.25
N THR A 64 22.96 4.83 -22.81
CA THR A 64 22.38 5.93 -22.04
C THR A 64 21.21 5.44 -21.19
N ASP A 65 20.32 4.64 -21.74
CA ASP A 65 19.17 4.10 -21.00
C ASP A 65 19.60 3.20 -19.84
N ILE A 66 20.56 2.29 -20.06
CA ILE A 66 21.15 1.46 -19.00
C ILE A 66 21.74 2.31 -17.86
N ILE A 67 22.46 3.39 -18.21
CA ILE A 67 23.03 4.32 -17.22
C ILE A 67 21.92 5.03 -16.43
N LEU A 68 20.89 5.51 -17.11
CA LEU A 68 19.76 6.20 -16.47
C LEU A 68 18.98 5.25 -15.55
N LYS A 69 18.74 4.01 -15.98
CA LYS A 69 18.11 2.96 -15.17
C LYS A 69 18.95 2.59 -13.96
N THR A 70 20.27 2.51 -14.11
CA THR A 70 21.19 2.27 -12.98
C THR A 70 21.09 3.40 -11.95
N ARG A 71 21.04 4.67 -12.39
CA ARG A 71 20.81 5.82 -11.48
C ARG A 71 19.45 5.76 -10.81
N GLN A 72 18.41 5.32 -11.53
CA GLN A 72 17.07 5.13 -10.95
C GLN A 72 17.08 4.06 -9.86
N ILE A 73 17.78 2.94 -10.07
CA ILE A 73 17.97 1.88 -9.08
C ILE A 73 18.64 2.44 -7.82
N ILE A 74 19.73 3.20 -7.96
CA ILE A 74 20.43 3.81 -6.82
C ILE A 74 19.47 4.73 -6.02
N LYS A 75 18.72 5.60 -6.71
CA LYS A 75 17.71 6.45 -6.05
C LYS A 75 16.61 5.65 -5.34
N LEU A 76 16.23 4.50 -5.89
CA LEU A 76 15.25 3.61 -5.25
C LEU A 76 15.83 2.98 -4.00
N ILE A 77 17.09 2.57 -4.01
CA ILE A 77 17.82 2.05 -2.84
C ILE A 77 17.89 3.12 -1.75
N ASP A 78 18.30 4.35 -2.10
CA ASP A 78 18.42 5.46 -1.15
C ASP A 78 17.07 5.88 -0.54
N SER A 79 15.96 5.56 -1.21
CA SER A 79 14.59 5.87 -0.75
C SER A 79 13.88 4.67 -0.11
N LEU A 80 14.59 3.57 0.13
CA LEU A 80 14.01 2.40 0.79
C LEU A 80 13.61 2.75 2.23
N PRO A 81 12.35 2.49 2.62
CA PRO A 81 11.90 2.77 3.97
C PRO A 81 12.62 1.84 4.93
N GLY A 82 13.29 2.45 5.92
CA GLY A 82 13.97 1.70 6.96
C GLY A 82 15.38 1.23 6.62
N VAL A 83 15.99 1.75 5.53
CA VAL A 83 17.36 1.37 5.11
C VAL A 83 18.43 1.68 6.17
N ASP A 84 18.25 2.75 6.95
CA ASP A 84 19.22 3.20 7.96
C ASP A 84 18.87 2.81 9.41
N VAL A 85 17.73 2.13 9.65
CA VAL A 85 17.26 1.83 11.01
C VAL A 85 17.39 0.35 11.35
N SER A 86 17.94 0.09 12.53
CA SER A 86 18.09 -1.27 13.07
C SER A 86 16.74 -1.93 13.35
N ALA A 87 16.70 -3.26 13.34
CA ALA A 87 15.49 -4.04 13.66
C ALA A 87 14.94 -3.70 15.06
N ASP A 88 15.81 -3.53 16.05
CA ASP A 88 15.40 -3.21 17.43
C ASP A 88 14.75 -1.82 17.52
N GLU A 89 15.29 -0.82 16.80
CA GLU A 89 14.69 0.52 16.74
C GLU A 89 13.33 0.48 16.04
N GLN A 90 13.19 -0.31 14.98
CA GLN A 90 11.92 -0.52 14.29
C GLN A 90 10.88 -1.16 15.22
N LEU A 91 11.27 -2.19 16.00
CA LEU A 91 10.40 -2.83 16.98
C LEU A 91 9.97 -1.87 18.10
N TYR A 92 10.92 -1.09 18.65
CA TYR A 92 10.58 -0.07 19.64
C TYR A 92 9.59 0.96 19.09
N LYS A 93 9.76 1.36 17.83
CA LYS A 93 8.84 2.28 17.16
C LYS A 93 7.45 1.67 16.98
N ILE A 94 7.37 0.39 16.63
CA ILE A 94 6.10 -0.36 16.56
C ILE A 94 5.41 -0.35 17.93
N ASP A 95 6.12 -0.70 19.00
CA ASP A 95 5.57 -0.72 20.36
C ASP A 95 5.08 0.66 20.82
N SER A 96 5.86 1.70 20.55
CA SER A 96 5.50 3.08 20.87
C SER A 96 4.26 3.53 20.10
N LEU A 97 4.17 3.20 18.80
CA LEU A 97 3.01 3.52 17.98
C LEU A 97 1.77 2.76 18.45
N GLN A 98 1.91 1.49 18.83
CA GLN A 98 0.81 0.69 19.37
C GLN A 98 0.27 1.30 20.67
N LYS A 99 1.14 1.72 21.59
CA LYS A 99 0.74 2.42 22.82
C LYS A 99 0.01 3.73 22.51
N SER A 100 0.54 4.52 21.58
CA SER A 100 -0.09 5.77 21.14
C SER A 100 -1.45 5.54 20.49
N LEU A 101 -1.61 4.46 19.71
CA LEU A 101 -2.87 4.11 19.06
C LEU A 101 -3.96 3.83 20.10
N ILE A 102 -3.62 3.10 21.16
CA ILE A 102 -4.54 2.80 22.26
C ILE A 102 -5.00 4.10 22.96
N GLU A 103 -4.09 5.05 23.18
CA GLU A 103 -4.44 6.32 23.81
C GLU A 103 -5.35 7.17 22.92
N VAL A 104 -5.04 7.26 21.63
CA VAL A 104 -5.87 7.99 20.65
C VAL A 104 -7.25 7.36 20.54
N GLU A 105 -7.35 6.03 20.55
CA GLU A 105 -8.63 5.33 20.49
C GLU A 105 -9.49 5.61 21.74
N LYS A 106 -8.88 5.64 22.95
CA LYS A 106 -9.59 6.04 24.18
C LYS A 106 -10.16 7.45 24.07
N LYS A 107 -9.35 8.40 23.59
CA LYS A 107 -9.79 9.79 23.36
C LYS A 107 -10.93 9.85 22.34
N LYS A 108 -10.87 9.03 21.28
CA LYS A 108 -11.94 8.91 20.29
C LYS A 108 -13.24 8.44 20.93
N ILE A 109 -13.18 7.40 21.76
CA ILE A 109 -14.35 6.85 22.47
C ILE A 109 -14.97 7.92 23.40
N GLU A 110 -14.16 8.65 24.16
CA GLU A 110 -14.65 9.72 25.03
C GLU A 110 -15.29 10.87 24.26
N ALA A 111 -14.69 11.26 23.13
CA ALA A 111 -15.25 12.30 22.26
C ALA A 111 -16.60 11.87 21.66
N ILE A 112 -16.72 10.60 21.23
CA ILE A 112 -17.98 10.03 20.74
C ILE A 112 -19.05 10.05 21.85
N ARG A 113 -18.71 9.64 23.08
CA ARG A 113 -19.65 9.68 24.22
C ARG A 113 -20.17 11.08 24.50
N LYS A 114 -19.29 12.09 24.50
CA LYS A 114 -19.70 13.49 24.71
C LYS A 114 -20.60 13.98 23.57
N LYS A 115 -20.27 13.62 22.33
CA LYS A 115 -21.11 13.92 21.16
C LYS A 115 -22.50 13.29 21.29
N GLU A 116 -22.60 12.02 21.65
CA GLU A 116 -23.89 11.33 21.83
C GLU A 116 -24.71 11.95 22.96
N SER A 117 -24.07 12.28 24.09
CA SER A 117 -24.76 12.94 25.21
C SER A 117 -25.35 14.29 24.79
N LEU A 118 -24.57 15.11 24.09
CA LEU A 118 -25.03 16.43 23.64
C LEU A 118 -26.13 16.30 22.58
N LEU A 119 -26.01 15.33 21.68
CA LEU A 119 -27.02 15.04 20.66
C LEU A 119 -28.37 14.71 21.33
N ASN A 120 -28.36 13.80 22.32
CA ASN A 120 -29.57 13.43 23.05
C ASN A 120 -30.21 14.61 23.80
N GLU A 121 -29.40 15.53 24.34
CA GLU A 121 -29.90 16.72 25.03
C GLU A 121 -30.60 17.68 24.05
N VAL A 122 -30.00 17.90 22.87
CA VAL A 122 -30.60 18.71 21.81
C VAL A 122 -31.89 18.05 21.28
N ASP A 123 -31.89 16.74 21.06
CA ASP A 123 -33.08 16.00 20.63
C ASP A 123 -34.21 16.07 21.69
N GLY A 124 -33.86 16.07 22.98
CA GLY A 124 -34.80 16.29 24.09
C GLY A 124 -35.45 17.69 24.06
N LEU A 125 -34.67 18.72 23.75
CA LEU A 125 -35.18 20.09 23.59
C LEU A 125 -36.10 20.21 22.37
N ILE A 126 -35.71 19.60 21.25
CA ILE A 126 -36.51 19.59 20.02
C ILE A 126 -37.84 18.88 20.27
N THR A 127 -37.83 17.69 20.89
CA THR A 127 -39.07 16.95 21.20
C THR A 127 -39.97 17.72 22.16
N THR A 128 -39.41 18.31 23.22
CA THR A 128 -40.18 19.17 24.16
C THR A 128 -40.80 20.37 23.44
N PHE A 129 -40.04 21.04 22.57
CA PHE A 129 -40.54 22.17 21.79
C PHE A 129 -41.66 21.77 20.84
N VAL A 130 -41.50 20.65 20.12
CA VAL A 130 -42.54 20.12 19.22
C VAL A 130 -43.79 19.73 20.00
N SER A 131 -43.66 19.04 21.14
CA SER A 131 -44.79 18.69 22.01
C SER A 131 -45.53 19.94 22.51
N GLY A 132 -44.80 20.94 23.01
CA GLY A 132 -45.40 22.20 23.47
C GLY A 132 -46.15 22.96 22.36
N LEU A 133 -45.65 22.94 21.13
CA LEU A 133 -46.38 23.49 19.97
C LEU A 133 -47.65 22.69 19.67
N THR A 134 -47.59 21.35 19.71
CA THR A 134 -48.79 20.53 19.48
C THR A 134 -49.85 20.71 20.57
N GLU A 135 -49.45 20.88 21.82
CA GLU A 135 -50.35 21.12 22.95
C GLU A 135 -50.98 22.53 22.87
N ALA A 136 -50.19 23.56 22.57
CA ALA A 136 -50.70 24.91 22.37
C ALA A 136 -51.67 25.03 21.17
N ALA A 137 -51.42 24.24 20.10
CA ALA A 137 -52.34 24.13 18.98
C ALA A 137 -53.66 23.44 19.37
N GLN A 138 -53.60 22.41 20.23
CA GLN A 138 -54.80 21.74 20.75
C GLN A 138 -55.60 22.61 21.74
N SER A 139 -54.94 23.40 22.60
CA SER A 139 -55.62 24.29 23.54
C SER A 139 -56.24 25.53 22.89
N SER A 140 -55.76 25.93 21.71
CA SER A 140 -56.22 27.12 20.99
C SER A 140 -57.46 26.88 20.11
N GLY A 141 -58.12 25.72 20.23
CA GLY A 141 -59.49 25.55 19.74
C GLY A 141 -59.67 25.67 18.23
N TYR A 142 -58.72 25.20 17.43
CA TYR A 142 -58.97 24.85 16.04
C TYR A 142 -58.60 23.38 15.82
N GLY A 143 -59.62 22.53 15.88
CA GLY A 143 -59.50 21.14 15.48
C GLY A 143 -59.03 21.05 14.05
N ASN A 144 -57.85 20.49 13.84
CA ASN A 144 -57.48 19.87 12.58
C ASN A 144 -57.04 18.44 12.89
N ASN A 145 -57.85 17.50 12.40
CA ASN A 145 -57.49 16.09 12.27
C ASN A 145 -56.23 16.01 11.41
N TYR A 146 -55.07 15.91 12.06
CA TYR A 146 -53.97 15.17 11.48
C TYR A 146 -54.05 13.77 12.05
N ASP A 147 -54.69 12.92 11.26
CA ASP A 147 -54.58 11.48 11.35
C ASP A 147 -53.10 11.14 11.18
N CYS A 148 -52.35 11.13 12.28
CA CYS A 148 -50.99 10.62 12.30
C CYS A 148 -51.12 9.11 12.29
N ASN A 149 -51.37 8.59 11.09
CA ASN A 149 -51.26 7.20 10.72
C ASN A 149 -50.12 6.56 11.50
N GLN A 150 -50.40 5.43 12.14
CA GLN A 150 -49.42 4.50 12.68
C GLN A 150 -48.51 4.01 11.55
N GLY A 151 -47.56 4.85 11.15
CA GLY A 151 -46.35 4.42 10.50
C GLY A 151 -45.42 3.99 11.61
N SER A 152 -45.38 2.69 11.89
CA SER A 152 -44.20 2.06 12.47
C SER A 152 -42.99 2.52 11.66
N VAL A 153 -42.30 3.56 12.11
CA VAL A 153 -40.92 3.75 11.71
C VAL A 153 -40.19 2.64 12.44
N GLU A 154 -40.10 1.49 11.76
CA GLU A 154 -39.02 0.56 11.97
C GLU A 154 -37.75 1.40 11.98
N ASN A 155 -37.26 1.71 13.17
CA ASN A 155 -35.85 1.96 13.35
C ASN A 155 -35.17 0.65 12.97
N LYS A 156 -34.91 0.50 11.66
CA LYS A 156 -33.76 -0.27 11.21
C LYS A 156 -32.59 0.37 11.93
N THR A 157 -32.23 -0.21 13.05
CA THR A 157 -30.85 -0.30 13.48
C THR A 157 -30.08 -0.79 12.26
N GLU A 158 -29.61 0.16 11.45
CA GLU A 158 -28.51 0.00 10.53
C GLU A 158 -27.33 -0.28 11.44
N LYS A 159 -27.25 -1.54 11.84
CA LYS A 159 -26.13 -2.16 12.52
C LYS A 159 -25.02 -2.06 11.49
N THR A 160 -24.29 -0.94 11.47
CA THR A 160 -22.97 -0.88 10.86
C THR A 160 -22.12 -1.82 11.70
N ARG A 161 -22.22 -3.10 11.33
CA ARG A 161 -21.37 -4.18 11.76
C ARG A 161 -19.99 -3.82 11.22
N ILE A 162 -19.27 -3.00 11.98
CA ILE A 162 -17.82 -3.04 11.92
C ILE A 162 -17.48 -4.45 12.40
N LYS A 163 -17.19 -5.33 11.44
CA LYS A 163 -16.64 -6.65 11.72
C LYS A 163 -15.42 -6.42 12.63
N PRO A 164 -15.27 -7.14 13.75
CA PRO A 164 -13.97 -7.26 14.35
C PRO A 164 -13.09 -8.00 13.33
N GLU A 165 -12.09 -7.33 12.78
CA GLU A 165 -11.00 -8.05 12.14
C GLU A 165 -10.24 -8.84 13.21
N PRO A 166 -9.73 -10.03 12.84
CA PRO A 166 -9.41 -11.08 13.79
C PRO A 166 -8.20 -10.71 14.64
N THR A 167 -8.40 -10.77 15.96
CA THR A 167 -7.32 -10.99 16.92
C THR A 167 -6.75 -12.38 16.69
N HIS A 168 -5.77 -12.52 15.79
CA HIS A 168 -4.83 -13.63 15.86
C HIS A 168 -3.84 -13.32 16.97
N ASN A 169 -4.19 -13.72 18.19
CA ASN A 169 -3.24 -13.97 19.27
C ASN A 169 -3.78 -15.14 20.10
N GLU A 170 -3.76 -16.33 19.51
CA GLU A 170 -3.65 -17.56 20.29
C GLU A 170 -2.16 -17.74 20.63
N ILE A 171 -1.71 -17.10 21.71
CA ILE A 171 -0.54 -17.58 22.44
C ILE A 171 -1.05 -18.75 23.27
N LYS A 172 -0.91 -19.97 22.75
CA LYS A 172 -1.01 -21.18 23.56
C LYS A 172 0.24 -21.28 24.42
N THR A 173 0.09 -20.93 25.68
CA THR A 173 1.01 -21.36 26.73
C THR A 173 0.62 -22.78 27.12
N GLU A 174 1.30 -23.78 26.55
CA GLU A 174 1.38 -25.13 27.12
C GLU A 174 2.81 -25.34 27.62
N GLN A 175 2.99 -25.20 28.93
CA GLN A 175 4.03 -25.91 29.67
C GLN A 175 3.30 -26.98 30.49
N GLU A 176 3.49 -28.26 30.13
CA GLU A 176 4.00 -29.25 31.08
C GLU A 176 4.38 -30.58 30.40
N LEU A 177 5.63 -30.98 30.70
CA LEU A 177 6.09 -32.34 30.98
C LEU A 177 6.12 -33.41 29.86
N SER A 178 7.34 -33.68 29.36
CA SER A 178 7.88 -35.05 29.42
C SER A 178 9.40 -35.05 29.38
N LYS A 179 10.00 -35.58 30.44
CA LYS A 179 11.37 -36.09 30.46
C LYS A 179 11.38 -37.37 29.65
N ASP A 180 12.28 -37.52 28.68
CA ASP A 180 13.18 -38.68 28.64
C ASP A 180 14.15 -38.62 27.45
N SER A 181 15.43 -38.66 27.80
CA SER A 181 16.43 -39.61 27.29
C SER A 181 16.85 -39.63 25.81
N ASN A 182 18.19 -39.70 25.66
CA ASN A 182 19.04 -40.14 24.55
C ASN A 182 19.62 -38.99 23.70
N GLU A 183 20.88 -38.58 23.91
CA GLU A 183 22.13 -39.28 23.54
C GLU A 183 22.15 -39.82 22.09
N VAL A 184 23.28 -39.54 21.42
CA VAL A 184 23.84 -40.05 20.13
C VAL A 184 24.26 -38.81 19.32
N SER A 185 25.47 -38.26 19.50
CA SER A 185 26.76 -38.75 18.94
C SER A 185 26.64 -39.31 17.52
N ILE A 186 27.01 -38.50 16.53
CA ILE A 186 27.99 -38.77 15.45
C ILE A 186 28.31 -37.42 14.79
#